data_AF-A0A9E5GRN1-F1
#
_entry.id   AF-A0A9E5GRN1-F1
#
_cell.length_a   1.000
_cell.length_b   1.000
_cell.length_c   1.000
_cell.angle_alpha   90.00
_cell.angle_beta   90.00
_cell.angle_gamma   90.00
#
_symmetry.space_group_name_H-M   'P 1'
#
loop_
_entity.id
_entity.type
_entity.pdbx_description
1 polymer ?
#
loop_
_entity_poly.entity_id
_entity_poly.type
_entity_poly.pdbx_seq_one_letter_code
_entity_poly.pdbx_strand_id
1 'polypeptide(L)'
;MPNRLVNKFIKTYFILKANFHKTAFADQEKIAMDLIKKCKNTIFGKKYGFEYIRSIKDFQNQIPIHHYKDFEQRILYMLKGEKNVTYPGKIDRFATSS
;
A
#
# COMPACT_ATOMS: atom_id res chain seq x y z
N MET A 1 -28.67 -12.51 30.78
CA MET A 1 -27.97 -11.20 30.88
C MET A 1 -26.71 -11.26 30.02
N PRO A 2 -26.44 -10.29 29.12
CA PRO A 2 -25.24 -10.37 28.28
C PRO A 2 -23.98 -10.31 29.15
N ASN A 3 -23.03 -11.21 28.88
CA ASN A 3 -21.78 -11.36 29.61
C ASN A 3 -20.96 -10.04 29.56
N ARG A 4 -20.48 -9.56 30.71
CA ARG A 4 -19.72 -8.30 30.87
C ARG A 4 -18.51 -8.21 29.92
N LEU A 5 -17.89 -9.35 29.60
CA LEU A 5 -16.81 -9.45 28.63
C LEU A 5 -17.29 -9.17 27.21
N VAL A 6 -18.41 -9.79 26.80
CA VAL A 6 -19.02 -9.60 25.48
C VAL A 6 -19.41 -8.14 25.25
N ASN A 7 -20.02 -7.48 26.23
CA ASN A 7 -20.33 -6.05 26.14
C ASN A 7 -19.09 -5.16 26.03
N LYS A 8 -17.97 -5.53 26.68
CA LYS A 8 -16.70 -4.83 26.54
C LYS A 8 -16.15 -4.94 25.11
N PHE A 9 -16.14 -6.14 24.54
CA PHE A 9 -15.69 -6.36 23.15
C PHE A 9 -16.54 -5.61 22.13
N ILE A 10 -17.87 -5.68 22.26
CA ILE A 10 -18.80 -4.98 21.38
C ILE A 10 -18.57 -3.46 21.47
N LYS A 11 -18.43 -2.92 22.67
CA LYS A 11 -18.16 -1.49 22.88
C LYS A 11 -16.81 -1.07 22.29
N THR A 12 -15.76 -1.86 22.50
CA THR A 12 -14.44 -1.62 21.90
C THR A 12 -14.50 -1.67 20.37
N TYR A 13 -15.19 -2.65 19.78
CA TYR A 13 -15.39 -2.75 18.35
C TYR A 13 -16.08 -1.51 17.76
N PHE A 14 -17.18 -1.04 18.38
CA PHE A 14 -17.89 0.16 17.94
C PHE A 14 -17.05 1.43 18.10
N ILE A 15 -16.25 1.55 19.17
CA ILE A 15 -15.34 2.69 19.35
C ILE A 15 -14.26 2.69 18.27
N LEU A 16 -13.65 1.54 17.98
CA LEU A 16 -12.66 1.40 16.91
C LEU A 16 -13.28 1.73 15.54
N LYS A 17 -14.49 1.23 15.26
CA LYS A 17 -15.22 1.50 14.03
C LYS A 17 -15.62 2.98 13.89
N ALA A 18 -16.07 3.61 14.97
CA ALA A 18 -16.45 5.03 14.98
C ALA A 18 -15.24 5.97 14.83
N ASN A 19 -14.07 5.55 15.31
CA ASN A 19 -12.84 6.32 15.17
C ASN A 19 -12.10 6.07 13.85
N PHE A 20 -12.44 5.01 13.10
CA PHE A 20 -11.80 4.65 11.83
C PHE A 20 -11.82 5.77 10.78
N HIS A 21 -12.83 6.64 10.82
CA HIS A 21 -12.94 7.78 9.90
C HIS A 21 -12.30 9.06 10.41
N LYS A 22 -12.02 9.16 11.72
CA LYS A 22 -11.50 10.41 12.32
C LYS A 22 -10.04 10.67 11.94
N THR A 23 -9.27 9.62 11.72
CA THR A 23 -7.85 9.66 11.38
C THR A 23 -7.56 9.25 9.94
N ALA A 24 -8.59 9.04 9.12
CA ALA A 24 -8.46 8.45 7.79
C ALA A 24 -7.42 9.14 6.90
N PHE A 25 -7.35 10.47 6.91
CA PHE A 25 -6.35 11.22 6.15
C PHE A 25 -4.91 10.95 6.64
N ALA A 26 -4.68 11.05 7.95
CA ALA A 26 -3.37 10.80 8.55
C ALA A 26 -2.93 9.34 8.37
N ASP A 27 -3.87 8.40 8.47
CA ASP A 27 -3.62 6.98 8.28
C ASP A 27 -3.24 6.68 6.81
N GLN A 28 -3.96 7.25 5.84
CA GLN A 28 -3.65 7.11 4.42
C GLN A 28 -2.29 7.72 4.07
N GLU A 29 -1.99 8.90 4.57
CA GLU A 29 -0.69 9.55 4.34
C GLU A 29 0.45 8.69 4.91
N LYS A 30 0.30 8.20 6.14
CA LYS A 30 1.28 7.31 6.77
C LYS A 30 1.49 6.04 5.95
N ILE A 31 0.41 5.37 5.55
CA ILE A 31 0.47 4.14 4.75
C ILE A 31 1.17 4.40 3.41
N ALA A 32 0.84 5.49 2.72
CA ALA A 32 1.47 5.86 1.46
C ALA A 32 2.97 6.09 1.63
N MET A 33 3.38 6.88 2.63
CA MET A 33 4.79 7.18 2.89
C MET A 33 5.59 5.94 3.32
N ASP A 34 4.98 5.05 4.11
CA ASP A 34 5.59 3.77 4.51
C ASP A 34 5.82 2.86 3.30
N LEU A 35 4.84 2.77 2.38
CA LEU A 35 4.96 1.99 1.16
C LEU A 35 6.03 2.56 0.21
N ILE A 36 6.08 3.87 0.03
CA ILE A 36 7.10 4.55 -0.79
C ILE A 36 8.49 4.27 -0.23
N LYS A 37 8.68 4.45 1.09
CA LYS A 37 9.96 4.17 1.77
C LYS A 37 10.36 2.70 1.61
N LYS A 38 9.41 1.78 1.78
CA LYS A 38 9.66 0.34 1.66
C LYS A 38 10.05 -0.06 0.24
N CYS A 39 9.40 0.53 -0.76
CA CYS A 39 9.59 0.18 -2.16
C CYS A 39 10.72 0.96 -2.85
N LYS A 40 11.45 1.86 -2.15
CA LYS A 40 12.43 2.76 -2.80
C LYS A 40 13.52 2.07 -3.61
N ASN A 41 13.90 0.86 -3.22
CA ASN A 41 14.96 0.09 -3.87
C ASN A 41 14.47 -0.85 -4.98
N THR A 42 13.16 -0.89 -5.26
CA THR A 42 12.60 -1.71 -6.34
C THR A 42 12.88 -1.07 -7.71
N ILE A 43 12.73 -1.84 -8.79
CA ILE A 43 12.84 -1.32 -10.16
C ILE A 43 11.85 -0.14 -10.35
N PHE A 44 10.63 -0.29 -9.85
CA PHE A 44 9.63 0.77 -9.88
C PHE A 44 10.03 1.98 -9.03
N GLY A 45 10.49 1.75 -7.80
CA GLY A 45 10.90 2.82 -6.89
C GLY A 45 12.08 3.63 -7.42
N LYS A 46 13.07 2.96 -8.03
CA LYS A 46 14.20 3.61 -8.69
C LYS A 46 13.76 4.40 -9.93
N LYS A 47 12.87 3.84 -10.75
CA LYS A 47 12.36 4.50 -11.97
C LYS A 47 11.71 5.85 -11.65
N TYR A 48 10.96 5.95 -10.56
CA TYR A 48 10.26 7.16 -10.15
C TYR A 48 10.94 7.93 -9.02
N GLY A 49 12.16 7.57 -8.64
CA GLY A 49 12.92 8.33 -7.63
C GLY A 49 12.27 8.35 -6.24
N PHE A 50 11.70 7.23 -5.77
CA PHE A 50 11.05 7.12 -4.46
C PHE A 50 11.93 7.56 -3.29
N GLU A 51 13.25 7.48 -3.44
CA GLU A 51 14.21 8.01 -2.47
C GLU A 51 14.07 9.51 -2.20
N TYR A 52 13.54 10.28 -3.15
CA TYR A 52 13.41 11.75 -3.07
C TYR A 52 12.00 12.21 -2.68
N ILE A 53 11.04 11.30 -2.55
CA ILE A 53 9.68 11.64 -2.13
C ILE A 53 9.66 11.88 -0.61
N ARG A 54 9.19 13.05 -0.19
CA ARG A 54 9.10 13.46 1.22
C ARG A 54 7.70 13.87 1.64
N SER A 55 6.80 14.09 0.68
CA SER A 55 5.41 14.46 0.90
C SER A 55 4.48 13.81 -0.13
N ILE A 56 3.18 13.82 0.16
CA ILE A 56 2.13 13.41 -0.79
C ILE A 56 2.18 14.25 -2.07
N LYS A 57 2.53 15.54 -1.97
CA LYS A 57 2.68 16.41 -3.13
C LYS A 57 3.84 15.96 -4.04
N ASP A 58 4.97 15.56 -3.46
CA ASP A 58 6.08 15.01 -4.24
C ASP A 58 5.68 13.72 -4.96
N PHE A 59 4.95 12.84 -4.26
CA PHE A 59 4.42 11.61 -4.85
C PHE A 59 3.51 11.90 -6.06
N GLN A 60 2.56 12.83 -5.90
CA GLN A 60 1.64 13.23 -6.96
C GLN A 60 2.34 13.88 -8.16
N ASN A 61 3.43 14.60 -7.93
CA ASN A 61 4.20 15.25 -8.99
C ASN A 61 5.15 14.28 -9.72
N GLN A 62 5.71 13.29 -9.02
CA GLN A 62 6.70 12.37 -9.60
C GLN A 62 6.08 11.18 -10.32
N ILE A 63 4.89 10.73 -9.87
CA ILE A 63 4.31 9.47 -10.35
C ILE A 63 3.03 9.77 -11.14
N PRO A 64 3.03 9.52 -12.46
CA PRO A 64 1.82 9.68 -13.25
C PRO A 64 0.79 8.60 -12.90
N ILE A 65 -0.47 8.89 -13.23
CA ILE A 65 -1.53 7.88 -13.17
C ILE A 65 -1.23 6.80 -14.21
N HIS A 66 -1.39 5.55 -13.81
CA HIS A 66 -1.08 4.39 -14.63
C HIS A 66 -2.34 3.57 -14.95
N HIS A 67 -2.34 3.01 -16.16
CA HIS A 67 -3.29 1.97 -16.56
C HIS A 67 -2.68 0.58 -16.38
N TYR A 68 -3.52 -0.45 -16.38
CA TYR A 68 -3.08 -1.84 -16.20
C TYR A 68 -1.98 -2.25 -17.20
N LYS A 69 -2.12 -1.85 -18.47
CA LYS A 69 -1.15 -2.14 -19.54
C LYS A 69 0.25 -1.58 -19.25
N ASP A 70 0.35 -0.46 -18.52
CA ASP A 70 1.65 0.11 -18.16
C ASP A 70 2.45 -0.80 -17.22
N PHE A 71 1.78 -1.74 -16.53
CA PHE A 71 2.40 -2.69 -15.61
C PHE A 71 2.70 -4.05 -16.25
N GLU A 72 2.22 -4.33 -17.46
CA GLU A 72 2.32 -5.64 -18.10
C GLU A 72 3.75 -6.17 -18.13
N GLN A 73 4.71 -5.37 -18.61
CA GLN A 73 6.12 -5.76 -18.64
C GLN A 73 6.69 -6.07 -17.25
N ARG A 74 6.28 -5.31 -16.22
CA ARG A 74 6.72 -5.55 -14.83
C ARG A 74 6.10 -6.83 -14.26
N ILE A 75 4.84 -7.10 -14.60
CA ILE A 75 4.17 -8.36 -14.25
C ILE A 75 4.92 -9.53 -14.88
N LEU A 76 5.33 -9.42 -16.15
CA LEU A 76 6.15 -10.45 -16.81
C LEU A 76 7.49 -10.68 -16.10
N TYR A 77 8.17 -9.63 -15.63
CA TYR A 77 9.38 -9.79 -14.82
C TYR A 77 9.10 -10.55 -13.52
N MET A 78 8.03 -10.18 -12.81
CA MET A 78 7.65 -10.88 -11.58
C MET A 78 7.29 -12.36 -11.84
N LEU A 79 6.59 -12.66 -12.94
CA LEU A 79 6.27 -14.04 -13.35
C LEU A 79 7.51 -14.88 -13.66
N LYS A 80 8.57 -14.26 -14.20
CA LYS A 80 9.88 -14.90 -14.42
C LYS A 80 10.68 -15.10 -13.12
N GLY A 81 10.16 -14.65 -11.98
CA GLY A 81 10.80 -14.79 -10.68
C GLY A 81 11.74 -13.65 -10.30
N GLU A 82 11.74 -12.55 -11.07
CA GLU A 82 12.54 -11.37 -10.73
C GLU A 82 12.12 -10.79 -9.39
N LYS A 83 13.11 -10.43 -8.58
CA LYS A 83 12.90 -9.87 -7.24
C LYS A 83 12.92 -8.34 -7.28
N ASN A 84 12.24 -7.71 -6.33
CA ASN A 84 12.25 -6.27 -6.13
C ASN A 84 11.76 -5.49 -7.37
N VAL A 85 10.73 -5.98 -8.07
CA VAL A 85 10.22 -5.31 -9.28
C VAL A 85 9.34 -4.11 -8.92
N THR A 86 8.19 -4.34 -8.29
CA THR A 86 7.29 -3.28 -7.79
C THR A 86 7.25 -3.23 -6.27
N TYR A 87 7.42 -4.38 -5.61
CA TYR A 87 7.49 -4.54 -4.16
C TYR A 87 8.76 -5.32 -3.78
N PRO A 88 9.35 -5.11 -2.59
CA PRO A 88 10.53 -5.86 -2.15
C PRO A 88 10.28 -7.37 -2.07
N GLY A 89 11.27 -8.16 -2.44
CA GLY A 89 11.21 -9.61 -2.45
C GLY A 89 10.69 -10.19 -3.77
N LYS A 90 10.31 -11.47 -3.74
CA LYS A 90 9.73 -12.19 -4.88
C LYS A 90 8.21 -12.23 -4.71
N ILE A 91 7.48 -12.09 -5.82
CA ILE A 91 6.02 -12.29 -5.83
C ILE A 91 5.74 -13.70 -6.35
N ASP A 92 5.18 -14.56 -5.50
CA ASP A 92 4.90 -15.97 -5.83
C ASP A 92 3.42 -16.24 -6.19
N ARG A 93 2.53 -15.28 -5.93
CA ARG A 93 1.09 -15.43 -6.14
C ARG A 93 0.54 -14.20 -6.84
N PHE A 94 -0.30 -14.44 -7.84
CA PHE A 94 -0.95 -13.41 -8.63
C PHE A 94 -2.47 -13.65 -8.59
N ALA A 95 -3.23 -12.60 -8.28
CA ALA A 95 -4.67 -12.64 -8.41
C ALA A 95 -5.04 -12.32 -9.87
N THR A 96 -5.90 -13.14 -10.46
CA THR A 96 -6.50 -12.88 -11.77
C THR A 96 -7.77 -12.07 -11.57
N SER A 97 -7.86 -10.90 -12.19
CA SER A 97 -9.11 -10.14 -12.26
C SER A 97 -10.07 -10.79 -13.25
N SER A 98 -11.35 -10.85 -12.90
CA SER A 98 -12.46 -11.20 -13.81
C SER A 98 -12.75 -10.09 -14.82
#